data_AF-A0A956FPH8-F1
#
_entry.id   AF-A0A956FPH8-F1
#
_cell.length_a   1.000
_cell.length_b   1.000
_cell.length_c   1.000
_cell.angle_alpha   90.00
_cell.angle_beta   90.00
_cell.angle_gamma   90.00
#
_symmetry.space_group_name_H-M   'P 1'
#
loop_
_entity.id
_entity.type
_entity.pdbx_description
1 polymer ?
#
loop_
_entity_poly.entity_id
_entity_poly.type
_entity_poly.pdbx_seq_one_letter_code
_entity_poly.pdbx_strand_id
1 'polypeptide(L)'
;MTTATSQRLHPRNGARFHFVREEGEAPRYAATIYTCDGRTIAAALGWSAAGELEIDATLSEGPLRDELAKLARPLRSKAPARMSRWRDVDCG
;
A
#
# COMPACT_ATOMS: atom_id res chain seq x y z
N MET A 1 -5.59 -19.93 -21.99
CA MET A 1 -5.90 -19.95 -20.55
C MET A 1 -5.32 -18.68 -19.95
N THR A 2 -6.16 -17.70 -19.66
CA THR A 2 -5.70 -16.39 -19.17
C THR A 2 -5.48 -16.51 -17.68
N THR A 3 -4.22 -16.64 -17.27
CA THR A 3 -3.82 -16.59 -15.86
C THR A 3 -4.16 -15.19 -15.36
N ALA A 4 -5.36 -15.01 -14.79
CA ALA A 4 -5.66 -13.85 -13.98
C ALA A 4 -4.71 -13.93 -12.79
N THR A 5 -3.55 -13.29 -12.89
CA THR A 5 -2.60 -13.20 -11.79
C THR A 5 -3.36 -12.56 -10.64
N SER A 6 -3.50 -13.29 -9.53
CA SER A 6 -4.21 -12.90 -8.31
C SER A 6 -3.69 -11.58 -7.68
N GLN A 7 -2.82 -10.85 -8.37
CA GLN A 7 -2.23 -9.58 -8.01
C GLN A 7 -3.18 -8.39 -8.26
N ARG A 8 -4.09 -8.47 -9.24
CA ARG A 8 -5.05 -7.40 -9.58
C ARG A 8 -6.48 -7.66 -9.09
N LEU A 9 -6.64 -8.42 -8.01
CA LEU A 9 -7.97 -8.77 -7.50
C LEU A 9 -8.49 -7.65 -6.59
N HIS A 10 -9.61 -7.05 -7.01
CA HIS A 10 -10.39 -6.13 -6.19
C HIS A 10 -11.16 -6.91 -5.12
N PRO A 11 -11.14 -6.47 -3.85
CA PRO A 11 -11.96 -7.04 -2.79
C PRO A 11 -13.45 -6.89 -3.10
N ARG A 12 -14.29 -7.77 -2.53
CA ARG A 12 -15.73 -7.48 -2.40
C ARG A 12 -16.01 -6.46 -1.29
N ASN A 13 -15.23 -6.52 -0.20
CA ASN A 13 -15.31 -5.62 0.96
C ASN A 13 -13.89 -5.16 1.34
N GLY A 14 -13.77 -3.93 1.84
CA GLY A 14 -12.49 -3.39 2.29
C GLY A 14 -11.53 -3.05 1.16
N ALA A 15 -10.25 -2.90 1.49
CA ALA A 15 -9.20 -2.62 0.52
C ALA A 15 -8.04 -3.61 0.65
N ARG A 16 -7.42 -3.92 -0.48
CA ARG A 16 -6.18 -4.70 -0.54
C ARG A 16 -5.01 -3.78 -0.85
N PHE A 17 -4.04 -3.79 0.05
CA PHE A 17 -2.80 -3.05 -0.08
C PHE A 17 -1.70 -3.99 -0.55
N HIS A 18 -1.07 -3.66 -1.67
CA HIS A 18 0.08 -4.37 -2.21
C HIS A 18 1.28 -3.43 -2.22
N PHE A 19 2.39 -3.86 -1.66
CA PHE A 19 3.62 -3.08 -1.56
C PHE A 19 4.74 -3.83 -2.26
N VAL A 20 5.50 -3.12 -3.08
CA VAL A 20 6.73 -3.60 -3.70
C VAL A 20 7.85 -2.67 -3.28
N ARG A 21 8.90 -3.22 -2.67
CA ARG A 21 10.07 -2.46 -2.26
C ARG A 21 10.81 -1.97 -3.49
N GLU A 22 11.13 -0.70 -3.51
CA GLU A 22 12.00 -0.08 -4.50
C GLU A 22 13.46 -0.24 -4.05
N GLU A 23 14.38 -0.30 -5.01
CA GLU A 23 15.81 -0.36 -4.73
C GLU A 23 16.32 1.00 -4.23
N GLY A 24 17.17 1.00 -3.20
CA GLY A 24 17.73 2.23 -2.62
C GLY A 24 18.18 2.09 -1.17
N GLU A 25 18.93 3.09 -0.69
CA GLU A 25 19.47 3.15 0.68
C GLU A 25 18.37 3.35 1.75
N ALA A 26 17.25 3.99 1.41
CA ALA A 26 16.09 4.12 2.29
C ALA A 26 14.97 3.15 1.85
N PRO A 27 14.23 2.51 2.78
CA PRO A 27 13.10 1.68 2.41
C PRO A 27 12.05 2.55 1.70
N ARG A 28 11.88 2.37 0.40
CA ARG A 28 10.79 2.97 -0.36
C ARG A 28 9.94 1.86 -0.93
N TYR A 29 8.65 2.12 -1.03
CA TYR A 29 7.67 1.16 -1.51
C TYR A 29 6.72 1.82 -2.49
N ALA A 30 6.59 1.22 -3.65
CA ALA A 30 5.44 1.41 -4.50
C ALA A 30 4.26 0.66 -3.87
N ALA A 31 3.20 1.40 -3.52
CA ALA A 31 1.97 0.86 -3.00
C ALA A 31 0.88 0.89 -4.07
N THR A 32 0.16 -0.22 -4.21
CA THR A 32 -1.04 -0.34 -5.04
C THR A 32 -2.19 -0.77 -4.15
N ILE A 33 -3.23 0.04 -4.09
CA ILE A 33 -4.43 -0.18 -3.28
C ILE A 33 -5.56 -0.55 -4.22
N TYR A 34 -6.10 -1.75 -4.07
CA TYR A 34 -7.29 -2.20 -4.77
C TYR A 34 -8.48 -2.06 -3.82
N THR A 35 -9.39 -1.16 -4.14
CA THR A 35 -10.57 -0.87 -3.33
C THR A 35 -11.76 -1.70 -3.78
N CYS A 36 -12.73 -1.86 -2.87
CA CYS A 36 -13.94 -2.64 -3.09
C CYS A 36 -14.92 -2.05 -4.11
N ASP A 37 -14.83 -0.75 -4.38
CA ASP A 37 -15.58 -0.07 -5.44
C ASP A 37 -14.95 -0.22 -6.85
N GLY A 38 -13.89 -1.03 -6.96
CA GLY A 38 -13.22 -1.30 -8.24
C GLY A 38 -12.12 -0.30 -8.60
N ARG A 39 -11.79 0.68 -7.76
CA ARG A 39 -10.67 1.60 -8.01
C ARG A 39 -9.31 0.96 -7.68
N THR A 40 -8.30 1.36 -8.43
CA THR A 40 -6.90 1.07 -8.13
C THR A 40 -6.19 2.38 -7.89
N ILE A 41 -5.60 2.54 -6.72
CA ILE A 41 -4.86 3.74 -6.33
C ILE A 41 -3.37 3.38 -6.25
N ALA A 42 -2.55 4.11 -7.00
CA ALA A 42 -1.11 4.06 -6.86
C ALA A 42 -0.68 5.12 -5.84
N ALA A 43 0.16 4.73 -4.89
CA ALA A 43 0.76 5.62 -3.92
C ALA A 43 2.23 5.22 -3.70
N ALA A 44 3.05 6.16 -3.26
CA ALA A 44 4.40 5.86 -2.78
C ALA A 44 4.43 5.96 -1.26
N LEU A 45 5.27 5.14 -0.64
CA LEU A 45 5.51 5.14 0.79
C LEU A 45 7.01 5.04 1.04
N GLY A 46 7.56 5.99 1.79
CA GLY A 46 8.98 6.06 2.12
C GLY A 46 9.20 6.55 3.54
N TRP A 47 10.47 6.67 3.91
CA TRP A 47 10.88 7.35 5.13
C TRP A 47 11.95 8.38 4.83
N SER A 48 11.83 9.55 5.45
CA SER A 48 12.83 10.60 5.38
C SER A 48 14.13 10.17 6.08
N ALA A 49 15.21 10.95 5.92
CA ALA A 49 16.47 10.72 6.63
C ALA A 49 16.30 10.77 8.17
N ALA A 50 15.32 11.51 8.67
CA ALA A 50 14.95 11.55 10.09
C ALA A 50 14.13 10.32 10.53
N GLY A 51 13.75 9.45 9.58
CA GLY A 51 12.91 8.29 9.82
C GLY A 51 11.42 8.63 9.95
N GLU A 52 10.99 9.79 9.49
CA GLU A 52 9.58 10.17 9.44
C GLU A 52 8.91 9.50 8.24
N LEU A 53 7.65 9.12 8.40
CA LEU A 53 6.89 8.45 7.34
C LEU A 53 6.47 9.47 6.28
N GLU A 54 6.81 9.19 5.03
CA GLU A 54 6.41 9.99 3.87
C GLU A 54 5.43 9.16 3.03
N ILE A 55 4.19 9.64 2.91
CA ILE A 55 3.16 9.06 2.06
C ILE A 55 2.85 10.05 0.95
N ASP A 56 2.85 9.57 -0.28
CA ASP A 56 2.52 10.34 -1.47
C ASP A 56 1.19 11.11 -1.32
N ALA A 57 1.17 12.35 -1.79
CA ALA A 57 0.01 13.24 -1.66
C ALA A 57 -1.20 12.79 -2.51
N THR A 58 -0.99 11.92 -3.50
CA THR A 58 -2.07 11.33 -4.33
C THR A 58 -3.07 10.55 -3.47
N LEU A 59 -2.64 10.00 -2.34
CA LEU A 59 -3.55 9.46 -1.34
C LEU A 59 -3.89 10.54 -0.32
N SER A 60 -4.94 11.33 -0.59
CA SER A 60 -5.46 12.35 0.32
C SER A 60 -5.84 11.77 1.68
N GLU A 61 -6.02 12.63 2.69
CA GLU A 61 -6.44 12.20 4.02
C GLU A 61 -7.73 11.37 3.99
N GLY A 62 -7.79 10.33 4.83
CA GLY A 62 -8.93 9.42 4.89
C GLY A 62 -8.55 8.00 5.32
N PRO A 63 -9.54 7.09 5.40
CA PRO A 63 -9.36 5.75 5.98
C PRO A 63 -8.27 4.93 5.30
N LEU A 64 -8.14 5.04 3.98
CA LEU A 64 -7.09 4.35 3.21
C LEU A 64 -5.68 4.86 3.56
N ARG A 65 -5.51 6.17 3.81
CA ARG A 65 -4.23 6.77 4.21
C ARG A 65 -3.85 6.32 5.62
N ASP A 66 -4.81 6.28 6.54
CA ASP A 66 -4.58 5.81 7.91
C ASP A 66 -4.14 4.35 7.94
N GLU A 67 -4.80 3.49 7.14
CA GLU A 67 -4.40 2.09 7.02
C GLU A 67 -3.04 1.91 6.35
N LEU A 68 -2.72 2.73 5.34
CA LEU A 68 -1.39 2.75 4.74
C LEU A 68 -0.32 3.12 5.79
N ALA A 69 -0.59 4.13 6.62
CA ALA A 69 0.32 4.57 7.69
C ALA A 69 0.52 3.48 8.76
N LYS A 70 -0.55 2.77 9.16
CA LYS A 70 -0.44 1.61 10.06
C LYS A 70 0.41 0.49 9.47
N LEU A 71 0.28 0.26 8.16
CA LEU A 71 1.05 -0.76 7.42
C LEU A 71 2.51 -0.35 7.16
N ALA A 72 2.85 0.92 7.31
CA ALA A 72 4.22 1.42 7.18
C ALA A 72 5.14 0.80 8.26
N ARG A 73 4.67 0.67 9.49
CA ARG A 73 5.48 0.16 10.62
C ARG A 73 6.12 -1.21 10.36
N PRO A 74 5.36 -2.27 9.96
CA PRO A 74 5.97 -3.55 9.62
C PRO A 74 6.84 -3.51 8.35
N LEU A 75 6.55 -2.63 7.39
CA LEU A 75 7.37 -2.45 6.19
C LEU A 75 8.75 -1.86 6.51
N ARG A 76 8.83 -0.90 7.44
CA ARG A 76 10.11 -0.37 7.94
C ARG A 76 10.88 -1.41 8.73
N SER A 77 10.19 -2.10 9.64
CA SER A 77 10.84 -3.01 10.60
C SER A 77 11.40 -4.28 9.95
N LYS A 78 10.67 -4.89 9.01
CA LYS A 78 11.07 -6.16 8.38
C LYS A 78 11.66 -5.97 6.98
N ALA A 79 11.46 -4.81 6.39
CA ALA A 79 11.93 -4.44 5.06
C ALA A 79 11.70 -5.51 3.95
N PRO A 80 10.54 -6.19 3.89
CA PRO A 80 10.32 -7.27 2.95
C PRO A 80 10.35 -6.76 1.51
N ALA A 81 10.82 -7.58 0.56
CA ALA A 81 10.81 -7.21 -0.86
C ALA A 81 9.38 -6.92 -1.38
N ARG A 82 8.37 -7.64 -0.87
CA ARG A 82 6.96 -7.43 -1.20
C ARG A 82 6.08 -7.74 0.01
N MET A 83 4.95 -7.04 0.13
CA MET A 83 3.93 -7.31 1.14
C MET A 83 2.53 -7.15 0.55
N SER A 84 1.60 -8.04 0.88
CA SER A 84 0.17 -7.83 0.60
C SER A 84 -0.63 -7.94 1.89
N ARG A 85 -1.57 -7.03 2.11
CA ARG A 85 -2.48 -7.03 3.26
C ARG A 85 -3.89 -6.66 2.84
N TRP A 86 -4.85 -7.38 3.41
CA TRP A 86 -6.26 -7.03 3.34
C TRP A 86 -6.60 -6.20 4.57
N ARG A 87 -7.38 -5.14 4.37
CA ARG A 87 -7.91 -4.30 5.45
C ARG A 87 -9.40 -4.17 5.25
N ASP A 88 -10.12 -4.35 6.34
CA ASP A 88 -11.51 -3.98 6.42
C ASP A 88 -11.57 -2.47 6.68
N VAL A 89 -11.63 -1.72 5.59
CA VAL A 89 -11.56 -0.26 5.59
C VAL A 89 -12.56 0.26 4.58
N ASP A 90 -13.23 1.34 4.94
CA ASP A 90 -14.17 1.98 4.03
C ASP A 90 -13.45 2.47 2.76
N CYS A 91 -14.02 2.13 1.61
CA CYS A 91 -13.42 2.39 0.31
C CYS A 91 -13.78 3.76 -0.27
N GLY A 92 -14.71 4.49 0.35
CA GLY A 92 -15.30 5.71 -0.18
C GLY A 92 -16.69 5.96 0.38
#